data_AF-E0U8I1-F1
#
_entry.id   AF-E0U8I1-F1
#
_cell.length_a   1.000
_cell.length_b   1.000
_cell.length_c   1.000
_cell.angle_alpha   90.00
_cell.angle_beta   90.00
_cell.angle_gamma   90.00
#
_symmetry.space_group_name_H-M   'P 1'
#
loop_
_entity.id
_entity.type
_entity.pdbx_description
1 polymer ?
#
loop_
_entity_poly.entity_id
_entity_poly.type
_entity_poly.pdbx_seq_one_letter_code
_entity_poly.pdbx_strand_id
1 'polypeptide(L)' 'MQQVTQHPTLYLLSLLLPTECECSLLEKTTYQIRCPDFVTAFYVWNRRMLCIYPLLRPGDMVEVIGDNFYHKSNPLP' A
#
# COMPACT_ATOMS: atom_id res chain seq x y z
N MET A 1 -0.97 -7.97 -20.14
CA MET A 1 -1.71 -8.14 -18.87
C MET A 1 -1.20 -9.38 -18.13
N GLN A 2 0.04 -9.38 -17.61
CA GLN A 2 0.56 -10.53 -16.84
C GLN A 2 1.73 -10.10 -15.93
N GLN A 3 1.45 -9.61 -14.72
CA GLN A 3 2.45 -9.53 -13.63
C GLN A 3 1.88 -9.77 -12.22
N VAL A 4 0.55 -9.90 -12.09
CA VAL A 4 -0.13 -9.95 -10.78
C VAL A 4 0.08 -11.29 -10.03
N THR A 5 0.48 -12.36 -10.73
CA THR A 5 0.62 -13.71 -10.15
C THR A 5 1.89 -13.95 -9.33
N GLN A 6 2.88 -13.05 -9.34
CA GLN A 6 4.15 -13.28 -8.63
C GLN A 6 4.19 -12.71 -7.19
N HIS A 7 3.24 -11.83 -6.83
CA HIS A 7 3.21 -11.18 -5.52
C HIS A 7 1.79 -11.21 -4.92
N PRO A 8 1.42 -12.26 -4.16
CA PRO A 8 0.08 -12.40 -3.61
C PRO A 8 -0.30 -11.21 -2.71
N THR A 9 0.64 -10.65 -1.95
CA THR A 9 0.43 -9.44 -1.14
C THR A 9 0.05 -8.24 -1.99
N LEU A 10 0.72 -8.01 -3.13
CA LEU A 10 0.41 -6.91 -4.04
C LEU A 10 -1.01 -7.05 -4.62
N TYR A 11 -1.39 -8.26 -5.01
CA TYR A 11 -2.74 -8.55 -5.49
C TYR A 11 -3.80 -8.29 -4.40
N LEU A 12 -3.59 -8.81 -3.18
CA LEU A 12 -4.52 -8.60 -2.08
C LEU A 12 -4.66 -7.13 -1.72
N LEU A 13 -3.56 -6.37 -1.70
CA LEU A 13 -3.60 -4.93 -1.50
C LEU A 13 -4.43 -4.24 -2.57
N SER A 14 -4.25 -4.59 -3.86
CA SER A 14 -5.05 -4.00 -4.95
C SER A 14 -6.55 -4.24 -4.83
N LEU A 15 -6.99 -5.30 -4.13
CA LEU A 15 -8.40 -5.59 -3.88
C LEU A 15 -8.98 -4.83 -2.68
N LEU A 16 -8.15 -4.43 -1.72
CA LEU A 16 -8.58 -3.76 -0.48
C LEU A 16 -8.57 -2.24 -0.58
N LEU A 17 -7.79 -1.69 -1.52
CA LEU A 17 -7.63 -0.25 -1.67
C LEU A 17 -8.85 0.39 -2.35
N PRO A 18 -9.09 1.69 -2.10
CA PRO A 18 -10.02 2.48 -2.92
C PRO A 18 -9.71 2.31 -4.41
N THR A 19 -10.75 2.32 -5.25
CA THR A 19 -10.63 2.02 -6.68
C THR A 19 -9.73 3.02 -7.42
N GLU A 20 -9.58 4.22 -6.87
CA GLU A 20 -8.74 5.28 -7.41
C GLU A 20 -7.28 5.17 -6.98
N CYS A 21 -6.95 4.30 -6.02
CA CYS A 21 -5.57 4.09 -5.59
C CYS A 21 -4.90 2.95 -6.36
N GLU A 22 -3.65 3.16 -6.74
CA GLU A 22 -2.80 2.17 -7.39
C GLU A 22 -1.76 1.65 -6.42
N CYS A 23 -1.49 0.33 -6.45
CA CYS A 23 -0.44 -0.28 -5.65
C CYS A 23 0.65 -0.86 -6.55
N SER A 24 1.91 -0.61 -6.20
CA SER A 24 3.10 -1.14 -6.87
C SER A 24 4.12 -1.64 -5.86
N LEU A 25 5.03 -2.53 -6.28
CA LEU A 25 6.12 -3.03 -5.45
C LEU A 25 7.43 -2.40 -5.90
N LEU A 26 8.05 -1.60 -5.03
CA LEU A 26 9.38 -1.05 -5.17
C LEU A 26 10.42 -1.96 -4.50
N GLU A 27 11.54 -2.18 -5.18
CA GLU A 27 12.76 -2.79 -4.63
C GLU A 27 12.54 -4.05 -3.77
N LYS A 28 11.53 -4.85 -4.16
CA LYS A 28 11.10 -6.13 -3.57
C LYS A 28 10.38 -6.09 -2.21
N THR A 29 10.52 -5.05 -1.39
CA THR A 29 9.93 -5.03 -0.03
C THR A 29 9.11 -3.79 0.30
N THR A 30 9.08 -2.78 -0.57
CA THR A 30 8.30 -1.57 -0.34
C THR A 30 7.05 -1.56 -1.21
N TYR A 31 5.87 -1.68 -0.61
CA TYR A 31 4.59 -1.53 -1.28
C TYR A 31 4.21 -0.05 -1.34
N GLN A 32 4.29 0.55 -2.52
CA GLN A 32 3.92 1.94 -2.76
C GLN A 32 2.46 2.01 -3.21
N ILE A 33 1.67 2.79 -2.48
CA ILE A 33 0.27 3.08 -2.76
C ILE A 33 0.17 4.55 -3.17
N ARG A 34 -0.31 4.80 -4.40
CA ARG A 34 -0.58 6.15 -4.91
C ARG A 34 -2.06 6.37 -4.95
N CYS A 35 -2.54 7.44 -4.34
CA CYS A 35 -3.93 7.84 -4.32
C CYS A 35 -4.08 9.23 -4.97
N PRO A 36 -5.27 9.57 -5.50
CA PRO A 36 -5.46 10.76 -6.32
C PRO A 36 -5.43 12.07 -5.52
N ASP A 37 -5.68 12.01 -4.21
CA ASP A 37 -5.84 13.20 -3.37
C ASP A 37 -5.42 12.94 -1.91
N PHE A 38 -5.30 14.03 -1.15
CA PHE A 38 -4.95 14.00 0.28
C PHE A 38 -5.92 13.16 1.12
N VAL A 39 -7.23 13.31 0.89
CA VAL A 39 -8.28 12.69 1.72
C VAL A 39 -8.22 11.17 1.59
N THR A 40 -8.11 10.69 0.36
CA THR A 40 -8.01 9.27 0.04
C THR A 40 -6.70 8.69 0.57
N ALA A 41 -5.57 9.38 0.38
CA ALA A 41 -4.28 8.96 0.90
C ALA A 41 -4.26 8.90 2.45
N PHE A 42 -4.82 9.91 3.12
CA PHE A 42 -4.96 9.95 4.56
C PHE A 42 -5.86 8.84 5.10
N TYR A 43 -6.97 8.54 4.41
CA TYR A 43 -7.86 7.43 4.75
C TYR A 43 -7.14 6.08 4.68
N VAL A 44 -6.43 5.80 3.58
CA VAL A 44 -5.62 4.58 3.42
C VAL A 44 -4.57 4.49 4.52
N TRP A 45 -3.85 5.59 4.78
CA TRP A 45 -2.84 5.63 5.82
C TRP A 45 -3.39 5.32 7.22
N ASN A 46 -4.55 5.88 7.58
CA ASN A 46 -5.16 5.63 8.89
C ASN A 46 -5.64 4.19 9.06
N ARG A 47 -6.02 3.50 7.98
CA ARG A 47 -6.44 2.10 8.01
C ARG A 47 -5.29 1.10 7.85
N ARG A 48 -4.05 1.55 7.63
CA ARG A 48 -2.91 0.67 7.34
C ARG A 48 -2.72 -0.44 8.38
N MET A 49 -2.92 -0.14 9.66
CA MET A 49 -2.74 -1.13 10.73
C MET A 49 -3.75 -2.29 10.65
N LEU A 50 -4.97 -2.03 10.17
CA LEU A 50 -6.04 -3.01 10.09
C LEU A 50 -6.09 -3.72 8.74
N CYS A 51 -5.80 -3.01 7.64
CA CYS A 51 -6.03 -3.51 6.29
C CYS A 51 -4.75 -3.84 5.53
N ILE A 52 -3.62 -3.20 5.86
CA ILE A 52 -2.37 -3.34 5.10
C ILE A 52 -1.37 -4.20 5.86
N TYR A 53 -1.07 -3.85 7.11
CA TYR A 53 -0.06 -4.54 7.92
C TYR A 53 -0.26 -6.05 8.04
N PRO A 54 -1.49 -6.60 8.18
CA PRO A 54 -1.68 -8.04 8.23
C PRO A 54 -1.23 -8.78 6.97
N LEU A 55 -1.06 -8.08 5.85
CA LEU A 55 -0.60 -8.64 4.58
C LEU A 55 0.92 -8.52 4.39
N LEU A 56 1.58 -7.72 5.23
CA LEU A 56 3.01 -7.44 5.16
C LEU A 56 3.80 -8.40 6.05
N ARG A 57 5.00 -8.75 5.63
CA ARG A 57 5.95 -9.53 6.41
C ARG A 57 6.87 -8.62 7.23
N PRO A 58 7.50 -9.13 8.31
CA PRO A 58 8.59 -8.42 8.97
C PRO A 58 9.67 -8.04 7.94
N GLY A 59 10.03 -6.74 7.90
CA GLY A 59 10.98 -6.18 6.94
C GLY A 59 10.34 -5.56 5.69
N ASP A 60 9.05 -5.80 5.43
CA ASP A 60 8.31 -5.07 4.40
C ASP A 60 8.07 -3.62 4.85
N MET A 61 7.79 -2.75 3.88
CA MET A 61 7.40 -1.36 4.09
C MET A 61 6.15 -1.05 3.28
N VAL A 62 5.33 -0.15 3.81
CA VAL A 62 4.29 0.53 3.03
C VAL A 62 4.62 2.01 2.92
N GLU A 63 4.39 2.55 1.74
CA GLU A 63 4.47 3.97 1.43
C GLU A 63 3.13 4.39 0.83
N VAL A 64 2.55 5.49 1.32
CA VAL A 64 1.29 6.05 0.82
C VAL A 64 1.56 7.48 0.35
N ILE A 65 1.22 7.74 -0.91
CA ILE A 65 1.44 9.01 -1.60
C ILE A 65 0.10 9.53 -2.12
N GLY A 66 -0.16 10.81 -1.91
CA GLY A 66 -1.25 11.56 -2.55
C GLY A 66 -0.89 13.03 -2.63
N ASP A 67 -1.82 13.86 -3.07
CA ASP A 67 -1.60 15.32 -3.16
C ASP A 67 -1.21 15.92 -1.81
N ASN A 68 0.01 16.47 -1.74
CA ASN A 68 0.62 16.99 -0.50
C ASN A 68 0.61 16.01 0.68
N PHE A 69 0.56 14.70 0.40
CA PHE A 69 0.55 13.64 1.40
C PHE A 69 1.62 12.61 1.07
N TYR A 70 2.53 12.38 2.01
CA TYR A 70 3.58 11.37 1.86
C TYR A 70 3.92 10.78 3.21
N HIS A 71 3.68 9.48 3.39
CA HIS A 71 4.01 8.77 4.61
C HIS A 71 4.49 7.35 4.32
N LYS A 72 5.46 6.89 5.11
CA LYS A 72 6.08 5.57 4.97
C LYS A 72 6.25 4.92 6.34
N SER A 73 5.99 3.63 6.45
CA SER A 73 6.24 2.86 7.68
C SER A 73 6.43 1.38 7.42
N ASN A 74 7.13 0.73 8.33
CA ASN A 74 7.12 -0.72 8.48
C ASN A 74 5.86 -1.16 9.24
N PRO A 75 5.40 -2.42 9.08
CA PRO A 75 4.41 -2.99 9.98
C PRO A 75 4.93 -2.93 11.42
N LEU A 76 4.03 -2.67 12.37
CA LEU A 76 4.40 -2.70 13.79
C LEU A 76 4.74 -4.14 14.21
N PRO A 77 5.62 -4.32 15.21
CA PRO A 77 5.95 -5.63 15.76
C PRO A 77 4.72 -6.37 16.31
#